data_AF-A0A7Y8SXJ4-F1
#
_entry.id   AF-A0A7Y8SXJ4-F1
#
_cell.length_a   1.000
_cell.length_b   1.000
_cell.length_c   1.000
_cell.angle_alpha   90.00
_cell.angle_beta   90.00
_cell.angle_gamma   90.00
#
_symmetry.space_group_name_H-M   'P 1'
#
loop_
_entity.id
_entity.type
_entity.pdbx_description
1 polymer ?
#
loop_
_entity_poly.entity_id
_entity_poly.type
_entity_poly.pdbx_seq_one_letter_code
_entity_poly.pdbx_strand_id
1 'polypeptide(L)'
;MQELIGSSVIIKEGFKLTFESSIIERNLESDLFDKYISANVAGSFYRKDKGTALEEIRADFDMNDEDEALAYVEKIIAYLERDMRTSQQTPTGIASQLRKNVDAKALYDFLWGFRYLEPEYSLKLDGKDLSHLSPGERGTLLLVFYLLVDKSNKPIIVDQPEENLDSQTVYRLLIPVIKDVKKRRQIIMVTHSPNIAVVCDAEQVIHAHIDRAAGNAVIYTMGAIESPDINRFLVDVLEGTRPAFDNRDAKYFSA
;
A
#
# COMPACT_ATOMS: atom_id res chain seq x y z
N MET A 1 -7.68 -4.27 -11.92
CA MET A 1 -6.87 -3.23 -11.22
C MET A 1 -5.51 -3.07 -11.89
N GLN A 2 -4.77 -4.16 -12.13
CA GLN A 2 -3.49 -4.17 -12.85
C GLN A 2 -3.55 -3.52 -14.25
N GLU A 3 -4.60 -3.76 -15.05
CA GLU A 3 -4.80 -3.04 -16.33
C GLU A 3 -5.06 -1.54 -16.15
N LEU A 4 -5.72 -1.13 -15.06
CA LEU A 4 -6.05 0.27 -14.79
C LEU A 4 -4.80 1.08 -14.43
N ILE A 5 -3.91 0.48 -13.64
CA ILE A 5 -2.56 0.98 -13.32
C ILE A 5 -1.66 0.90 -14.55
N GLY A 6 -1.78 -0.17 -15.32
CA GLY A 6 -1.02 -0.42 -16.55
C GLY A 6 -1.27 0.59 -17.66
N SER A 7 -2.53 1.07 -17.77
CA SER A 7 -3.03 1.93 -18.85
C SER A 7 -3.00 3.43 -18.53
N SER A 8 -2.95 3.81 -17.26
CA SER A 8 -2.91 5.22 -16.86
C SER A 8 -1.45 5.67 -16.67
N VAL A 9 -0.96 6.43 -17.65
CA VAL A 9 0.38 7.06 -17.64
C VAL A 9 0.62 7.85 -16.35
N ILE A 10 -0.44 8.50 -15.84
CA ILE A 10 -0.39 9.27 -14.59
C ILE A 10 0.01 8.39 -13.41
N ILE A 11 -0.55 7.18 -13.28
CA ILE A 11 -0.25 6.24 -12.18
C ILE A 11 1.18 5.70 -12.31
N LYS A 12 1.63 5.37 -13.53
CA LYS A 12 2.98 4.83 -13.75
C LYS A 12 4.09 5.86 -13.56
N GLU A 13 3.95 7.05 -14.15
CA GLU A 13 5.03 8.05 -14.18
C GLU A 13 4.99 8.99 -12.97
N GLY A 14 3.81 9.32 -12.42
CA GLY A 14 3.67 10.23 -11.28
C GLY A 14 3.84 9.57 -9.92
N PHE A 15 3.31 8.34 -9.76
CA PHE A 15 3.17 7.69 -8.45
C PHE A 15 4.20 6.59 -8.19
N LYS A 16 4.87 6.06 -9.23
CA LYS A 16 5.65 4.81 -9.15
C LYS A 16 4.92 3.72 -8.34
N LEU A 17 3.61 3.65 -8.56
CA LEU A 17 2.76 2.74 -7.85
C LEU A 17 3.00 1.35 -8.45
N THR A 18 3.59 0.45 -7.69
CA THR A 18 3.81 -0.93 -8.14
C THR A 18 2.81 -1.85 -7.46
N PHE A 19 2.20 -2.71 -8.28
CA PHE A 19 1.40 -3.82 -7.79
C PHE A 19 2.27 -5.06 -7.94
N GLU A 20 2.63 -5.64 -6.81
CA GLU A 20 3.43 -6.85 -6.75
C GLU A 20 2.51 -8.01 -6.37
N SER A 21 2.63 -9.10 -7.11
CA SER A 21 2.03 -10.37 -6.76
C SER A 21 3.17 -11.26 -6.32
N SER A 22 3.07 -11.80 -5.12
CA SER A 22 3.99 -12.81 -4.61
C SER A 22 3.21 -14.01 -4.11
N ILE A 23 3.88 -15.14 -3.98
CA ILE A 23 3.38 -16.33 -3.30
C ILE A 23 3.97 -16.31 -1.89
N ILE A 24 3.09 -16.47 -0.89
CA ILE A 24 3.48 -16.55 0.50
C ILE A 24 3.03 -17.88 1.11
N GLU A 25 3.79 -18.34 2.09
CA GLU A 25 3.44 -19.49 2.89
C GLU A 25 2.51 -19.05 4.04
N ARG A 26 1.35 -19.68 4.17
CA ARG A 26 0.42 -19.48 5.29
C ARG A 26 0.16 -20.79 6.01
N ASN A 27 0.34 -20.76 7.34
CA ASN A 27 -0.05 -21.83 8.27
C ASN A 27 0.62 -23.20 8.01
N LEU A 28 1.69 -23.31 7.20
CA LEU A 28 2.36 -24.58 6.95
C LEU A 28 2.87 -25.20 8.25
N GLU A 29 3.59 -24.44 9.08
CA GLU A 29 4.13 -24.94 10.36
C GLU A 29 3.02 -25.51 11.25
N SER A 30 1.98 -24.71 11.50
CA SER A 30 0.87 -25.11 12.36
C SER A 30 0.14 -26.33 11.80
N ASP A 31 -0.17 -26.34 10.51
CA ASP A 31 -0.89 -27.46 9.91
C ASP A 31 -0.05 -28.73 9.89
N LEU A 32 1.23 -28.62 9.51
CA LEU A 32 2.18 -29.72 9.51
C LEU A 32 2.26 -30.37 10.89
N PHE A 33 2.49 -29.58 11.95
CA PHE A 33 2.72 -30.13 13.29
C PHE A 33 1.46 -30.40 14.10
N ASP A 34 0.33 -29.75 13.82
CA ASP A 34 -0.90 -29.97 14.58
C ASP A 34 -1.76 -31.08 13.96
N LYS A 35 -1.71 -31.23 12.63
CA LYS A 35 -2.53 -32.21 11.90
C LYS A 35 -1.75 -33.46 11.50
N TYR A 36 -0.51 -33.34 11.02
CA TYR A 36 0.17 -34.46 10.35
C TYR A 36 1.33 -35.09 11.14
N ILE A 37 2.26 -34.28 11.65
CA ILE A 37 3.51 -34.73 12.29
C ILE A 37 3.48 -34.48 13.80
N SER A 38 3.84 -35.50 14.58
CA SER A 38 4.02 -35.44 16.02
C SER A 38 5.45 -35.03 16.37
N ALA A 39 5.65 -33.77 16.75
CA ALA A 39 6.94 -33.26 17.24
C ALA A 39 7.40 -33.86 18.60
N ASN A 40 6.67 -34.84 19.15
CA ASN A 40 7.05 -35.55 20.37
C ASN A 40 7.89 -36.81 20.11
N VAL A 41 8.11 -37.16 18.84
CA VAL A 41 8.90 -38.32 18.41
C VAL A 41 10.29 -37.86 17.97
N ALA A 42 11.33 -38.64 18.28
CA ALA A 42 12.69 -38.31 17.88
C ALA A 42 12.82 -38.19 16.36
N GLY A 43 13.41 -37.09 15.90
CA GLY A 43 13.62 -36.74 14.50
C GLY A 43 13.98 -35.27 14.36
N SER A 44 14.15 -34.79 13.13
CA SER A 44 14.63 -33.43 12.86
C SER A 44 13.75 -32.34 13.47
N PHE A 45 12.44 -32.57 13.60
CA PHE A 45 11.46 -31.62 14.12
C PHE A 45 11.04 -31.90 15.58
N TYR A 46 11.98 -32.32 16.43
CA TYR A 46 11.68 -32.70 17.82
C TYR A 46 11.49 -31.49 18.76
N ARG A 47 10.34 -31.45 19.44
CA ARG A 47 9.98 -30.49 20.51
C ARG A 47 10.17 -29.02 20.12
N LYS A 48 10.99 -28.28 20.87
CA LYS A 48 11.14 -26.82 20.76
C LYS A 48 11.87 -26.42 19.48
N ASP A 49 12.57 -27.36 18.85
CA ASP A 49 13.39 -27.10 17.67
C ASP A 49 12.56 -27.22 16.37
N LYS A 50 11.29 -27.64 16.45
CA LYS A 50 10.44 -27.90 15.27
C LYS A 50 10.20 -26.66 14.40
N GLY A 51 9.94 -25.50 15.03
CA GLY A 51 9.67 -24.25 14.32
C GLY A 51 10.97 -23.68 13.76
N THR A 52 12.02 -23.62 14.58
CA THR A 52 13.34 -23.15 14.17
C THR A 52 13.93 -23.96 13.02
N ALA A 53 13.85 -25.30 13.05
CA ALA A 53 14.34 -26.13 11.96
C ALA A 53 13.56 -25.90 10.66
N LEU A 54 12.25 -25.68 10.75
CA LEU A 54 11.43 -25.40 9.57
C LEU A 54 11.71 -23.99 9.01
N GLU A 55 11.87 -22.99 9.87
CA GLU A 55 12.29 -21.63 9.50
C GLU A 55 13.67 -21.62 8.83
N GLU A 56 14.63 -22.39 9.36
CA GLU A 56 15.96 -22.56 8.74
C GLU A 56 15.86 -23.17 7.35
N ILE A 57 15.06 -24.22 7.17
CA ILE A 57 14.81 -24.80 5.84
C ILE A 57 14.17 -23.74 4.94
N ARG A 58 13.13 -23.04 5.41
CA ARG A 58 12.38 -22.05 4.64
C ARG A 58 13.25 -20.90 4.12
N ALA A 59 14.27 -20.50 4.87
CA ALA A 59 15.19 -19.41 4.52
C ALA A 59 16.06 -19.70 3.28
N ASP A 60 16.23 -20.99 2.92
CA ASP A 60 17.05 -21.42 1.78
C ASP A 60 16.29 -21.43 0.44
N PHE A 61 14.98 -21.14 0.43
CA PHE A 61 14.13 -21.26 -0.78
C PHE A 61 13.27 -20.02 -1.03
N ASP A 62 12.97 -19.70 -2.28
CA ASP A 62 11.97 -18.73 -2.72
C ASP A 62 10.70 -19.45 -3.20
N MET A 63 9.55 -19.11 -2.61
CA MET A 63 8.26 -19.72 -3.00
C MET A 63 7.67 -19.12 -4.27
N ASN A 64 8.30 -18.06 -4.80
CA ASN A 64 7.94 -17.47 -6.09
C ASN A 64 8.60 -18.19 -7.27
N ASP A 65 9.55 -19.09 -7.01
CA ASP A 65 10.18 -19.96 -8.00
C ASP A 65 9.62 -21.38 -7.90
N GLU A 66 9.22 -21.96 -9.05
CA GLU A 66 8.58 -23.27 -9.11
C GLU A 66 9.54 -24.40 -8.69
N ASP A 67 10.79 -24.36 -9.15
CA ASP A 67 11.78 -25.39 -8.87
C ASP A 67 12.19 -25.34 -7.39
N GLU A 68 12.33 -24.13 -6.83
CA GLU A 68 12.64 -23.96 -5.40
C GLU A 68 11.47 -24.35 -4.49
N ALA A 69 10.22 -24.10 -4.89
CA ALA A 69 9.05 -24.57 -4.15
C ALA A 69 8.95 -26.10 -4.10
N LEU A 70 9.27 -26.79 -5.21
CA LEU A 70 9.37 -28.24 -5.25
C LEU A 70 10.51 -28.74 -4.35
N ALA A 71 11.70 -28.15 -4.47
CA ALA A 71 12.88 -28.52 -3.69
C ALA A 71 12.67 -28.31 -2.17
N TYR A 72 11.92 -27.28 -1.78
CA TYR A 72 11.54 -27.05 -0.38
C TYR A 72 10.74 -28.21 0.20
N VAL A 73 9.75 -28.72 -0.54
CA VAL A 73 8.97 -29.90 -0.10
C VAL A 73 9.84 -31.15 -0.01
N GLU A 74 10.72 -31.38 -0.99
CA GLU A 74 11.68 -32.48 -0.96
C GLU A 74 12.60 -32.39 0.28
N LYS A 75 13.03 -31.18 0.62
CA LYS A 75 13.87 -30.91 1.79
C LYS A 75 13.15 -31.22 3.09
N ILE A 76 11.88 -30.82 3.23
CA ILE A 76 11.05 -31.18 4.39
C ILE A 76 10.93 -32.71 4.51
N ILE A 77 10.66 -33.40 3.39
CA ILE A 77 10.55 -34.87 3.37
C ILE A 77 11.87 -35.51 3.81
N ALA A 78 13.01 -35.03 3.31
CA ALA A 78 14.33 -35.52 3.72
C ALA A 78 14.57 -35.37 5.23
N TYR A 79 14.14 -34.25 5.82
CA TYR A 79 14.21 -34.01 7.27
C TYR A 79 13.25 -34.89 8.08
N LEU A 80 12.15 -35.34 7.49
CA LEU A 80 11.27 -36.31 8.11
C LEU A 80 11.83 -37.75 8.00
N GLU A 81 12.53 -38.07 6.91
CA GLU A 81 13.12 -39.39 6.71
C GLU A 81 14.36 -39.64 7.57
N ARG A 82 15.15 -38.59 7.85
CA ARG A 82 16.42 -38.67 8.60
C ARG A 82 16.49 -37.63 9.70
N ASP A 83 17.07 -37.99 10.84
CA ASP A 83 17.32 -37.05 11.94
C ASP A 83 18.59 -36.22 11.69
N MET A 84 18.39 -35.02 11.17
CA MET A 84 19.45 -34.07 10.78
C MET A 84 20.13 -33.41 11.99
N ARG A 85 19.62 -33.62 13.21
CA ARG A 85 20.25 -33.10 14.44
C ARG A 85 21.51 -33.87 14.81
N THR A 86 21.68 -35.08 14.28
CA THR A 86 22.86 -35.93 14.52
C THR A 86 23.74 -35.98 13.27
N SER A 87 25.06 -35.95 13.45
CA SER A 87 26.01 -36.06 12.33
C SER A 87 25.89 -37.37 11.54
N GLN A 88 25.26 -38.39 12.12
CA GLN A 88 25.02 -39.69 11.47
C GLN A 88 23.76 -39.70 10.59
N GLN A 89 22.90 -38.67 10.65
CA GLN A 89 21.65 -38.57 9.88
C GLN A 89 20.82 -39.86 9.91
N THR A 90 20.58 -40.38 11.11
CA THR A 90 19.96 -41.69 11.29
C THR A 90 18.55 -41.74 10.69
N PRO A 91 18.16 -42.81 9.98
CA PRO A 91 16.81 -42.95 9.46
C PRO A 91 15.78 -43.00 10.60
N THR A 92 14.83 -42.08 10.59
CA THR A 92 13.69 -42.03 11.52
C THR A 92 12.44 -42.64 10.91
N GLY A 93 12.27 -42.44 9.60
CA GLY A 93 11.08 -42.84 8.84
C GLY A 93 9.87 -41.97 9.15
N ILE A 94 9.10 -41.63 8.10
CA ILE A 94 7.93 -40.75 8.21
C ILE A 94 6.83 -41.38 9.07
N ALA A 95 6.58 -42.68 8.89
CA ALA A 95 5.47 -43.39 9.54
C ALA A 95 5.54 -43.36 11.08
N SER A 96 6.74 -43.32 11.66
CA SER A 96 6.94 -43.29 13.12
C SER A 96 6.57 -41.93 13.73
N GLN A 97 6.55 -40.87 12.91
CA GLN A 97 6.32 -39.49 13.33
C GLN A 97 4.91 -39.00 13.02
N LEU A 98 4.09 -39.77 12.29
CA LEU A 98 2.70 -39.39 11.99
C LEU A 98 1.87 -39.29 13.27
N ARG A 99 0.92 -38.33 13.27
CA ARG A 99 -0.10 -38.25 14.32
C ARG A 99 -1.05 -39.44 14.24
N LYS A 100 -1.73 -39.72 15.36
CA LYS A 100 -2.73 -40.80 15.43
C LYS A 100 -3.80 -40.60 14.36
N ASN A 101 -4.10 -41.66 13.62
CA ASN A 101 -5.09 -41.71 12.53
C ASN A 101 -4.72 -40.90 11.28
N VAL A 102 -3.44 -40.56 11.09
CA VAL A 102 -2.93 -39.96 9.85
C VAL A 102 -2.10 -40.99 9.13
N ASP A 103 -2.36 -41.20 7.84
CA ASP A 103 -1.53 -42.02 6.98
C ASP A 103 -0.50 -41.16 6.21
N ALA A 104 0.52 -41.82 5.67
CA ALA A 104 1.57 -41.11 4.92
C ALA A 104 1.01 -40.42 3.67
N LYS A 105 -0.05 -40.98 3.06
CA LYS A 105 -0.69 -40.40 1.89
C LYS A 105 -1.26 -39.02 2.21
N ALA A 106 -1.97 -38.86 3.33
CA ALA A 106 -2.54 -37.58 3.74
C ALA A 106 -1.48 -36.49 3.97
N LEU A 107 -0.31 -36.86 4.51
CA LEU A 107 0.83 -35.95 4.63
C LEU A 107 1.36 -35.54 3.26
N TYR A 108 1.57 -36.50 2.35
CA TYR A 108 2.05 -36.19 1.00
C TYR A 108 1.05 -35.33 0.21
N ASP A 109 -0.24 -35.63 0.30
CA ASP A 109 -1.31 -34.83 -0.32
C ASP A 109 -1.29 -33.38 0.23
N PHE A 110 -0.97 -33.18 1.51
CA PHE A 110 -0.83 -31.86 2.11
C PHE A 110 0.41 -31.12 1.59
N LEU A 111 1.58 -31.75 1.68
CA LEU A 111 2.86 -31.15 1.28
C LEU A 111 2.90 -30.82 -0.22
N TRP A 112 2.55 -31.78 -1.07
CA TRP A 112 2.54 -31.63 -2.53
C TRP A 112 1.27 -30.97 -3.07
N GLY A 113 0.27 -30.76 -2.21
CA GLY A 113 -0.95 -30.05 -2.58
C GLY A 113 -0.76 -28.52 -2.65
N PHE A 114 0.35 -27.99 -2.10
CA PHE A 114 0.69 -26.57 -2.06
C PHE A 114 -0.44 -25.64 -1.58
N ARG A 115 -1.40 -26.17 -0.80
CA ARG A 115 -2.58 -25.41 -0.33
C ARG A 115 -2.23 -24.35 0.71
N TYR A 116 -1.03 -24.44 1.28
CA TYR A 116 -0.45 -23.45 2.18
C TYR A 116 0.26 -22.32 1.42
N LEU A 117 0.41 -22.41 0.09
CA LEU A 117 0.92 -21.34 -0.74
C LEU A 117 -0.27 -20.52 -1.27
N GLU A 118 -0.31 -19.24 -0.87
CA GLU A 118 -1.37 -18.32 -1.26
C GLU A 118 -0.79 -17.11 -1.99
N PRO A 119 -1.48 -16.58 -3.01
CA PRO A 119 -1.08 -15.32 -3.62
C PRO A 119 -1.32 -14.16 -2.64
N GLU A 120 -0.29 -13.37 -2.40
CA GLU A 120 -0.37 -12.08 -1.73
C GLU A 120 -0.19 -10.96 -2.75
N TYR A 121 -1.08 -9.98 -2.64
CA TYR A 121 -1.04 -8.79 -3.47
C TYR A 121 -0.58 -7.63 -2.60
N SER A 122 0.66 -7.18 -2.82
CA SER A 122 1.16 -5.96 -2.19
C SER A 122 1.05 -4.79 -3.15
N LEU A 123 0.75 -3.64 -2.56
CA LEU A 123 0.77 -2.37 -3.24
C LEU A 123 1.86 -1.51 -2.63
N LYS A 124 2.76 -1.01 -3.47
CA LYS A 124 3.88 -0.18 -3.03
C LYS A 124 3.81 1.20 -3.67
N LEU A 125 4.14 2.21 -2.86
CA LEU A 125 4.26 3.60 -3.29
C LEU A 125 5.74 3.99 -3.16
N ASP A 126 6.39 4.29 -4.29
CA ASP A 126 7.84 4.59 -4.35
C ASP A 126 8.69 3.50 -3.63
N GLY A 127 8.30 2.23 -3.81
CA GLY A 127 8.95 1.07 -3.21
C GLY A 127 8.61 0.80 -1.74
N LYS A 128 7.80 1.63 -1.08
CA LYS A 128 7.34 1.39 0.30
C LYS A 128 5.98 0.69 0.32
N ASP A 129 5.85 -0.34 1.16
CA ASP A 129 4.56 -0.97 1.43
C ASP A 129 3.58 0.00 2.11
N LEU A 130 2.28 -0.17 1.82
CA LEU A 130 1.20 0.60 2.44
C LEU A 130 1.24 0.58 3.97
N SER A 131 1.67 -0.53 4.55
CA SER A 131 1.80 -0.73 6.00
C SER A 131 2.82 0.22 6.65
N HIS A 132 3.76 0.76 5.88
CA HIS A 132 4.80 1.68 6.37
C HIS A 132 4.45 3.16 6.14
N LEU A 133 3.33 3.45 5.48
CA LEU A 133 2.84 4.82 5.29
C LEU A 133 2.19 5.35 6.58
N SER A 134 2.38 6.65 6.83
CA SER A 134 1.70 7.38 7.90
C SER A 134 0.18 7.41 7.67
N PRO A 135 -0.63 7.65 8.72
CA PRO A 135 -2.09 7.75 8.58
C PRO A 135 -2.53 8.76 7.50
N GLY A 136 -1.84 9.91 7.40
CA GLY A 136 -2.10 10.93 6.39
C GLY A 136 -1.84 10.43 4.97
N GLU A 137 -0.66 9.86 4.73
CA GLU A 137 -0.29 9.29 3.43
C GLU A 137 -1.26 8.19 2.98
N ARG A 138 -1.72 7.33 3.91
CA ARG A 138 -2.71 6.28 3.61
C ARG A 138 -4.06 6.88 3.19
N GLY A 139 -4.53 7.93 3.87
CA GLY A 139 -5.79 8.60 3.55
C GLY A 139 -5.77 9.20 2.15
N THR A 140 -4.71 9.92 1.81
CA THR A 140 -4.52 10.48 0.46
C THR A 140 -4.42 9.40 -0.60
N LEU A 141 -3.67 8.34 -0.33
CA LEU A 141 -3.52 7.28 -1.30
C LEU A 141 -4.87 6.60 -1.57
N LEU A 142 -5.68 6.38 -0.54
CA LEU A 142 -7.05 5.89 -0.69
C LEU A 142 -7.90 6.84 -1.54
N LEU A 143 -7.81 8.16 -1.31
CA LEU A 143 -8.50 9.17 -2.12
C LEU A 143 -8.06 9.09 -3.59
N VAL A 144 -6.76 9.05 -3.84
CA VAL A 144 -6.17 8.90 -5.18
C VAL A 144 -6.69 7.64 -5.85
N PHE A 145 -6.65 6.49 -5.16
CA PHE A 145 -7.19 5.23 -5.68
C PHE A 145 -8.67 5.34 -6.01
N TYR A 146 -9.46 5.92 -5.10
CA TYR A 146 -10.88 6.10 -5.31
C TYR A 146 -11.14 6.95 -6.56
N LEU A 147 -10.44 8.08 -6.71
CA LEU A 147 -10.56 8.97 -7.86
C LEU A 147 -10.13 8.31 -9.18
N LEU A 148 -9.17 7.39 -9.15
CA LEU A 148 -8.68 6.69 -10.34
C LEU A 148 -9.55 5.49 -10.73
N VAL A 149 -9.96 4.68 -9.75
CA VAL A 149 -10.72 3.45 -9.96
C VAL A 149 -12.19 3.75 -10.25
N ASP A 150 -12.76 4.76 -9.59
CA ASP A 150 -14.16 5.11 -9.79
C ASP A 150 -14.34 5.89 -11.10
N LYS A 151 -14.93 5.21 -12.08
CA LYS A 151 -15.26 5.76 -13.39
C LYS A 151 -16.62 6.48 -13.42
N SER A 152 -17.35 6.53 -12.32
CA SER A 152 -18.65 7.23 -12.29
C SER A 152 -18.47 8.75 -12.39
N ASN A 153 -19.45 9.42 -12.97
CA ASN A 153 -19.49 10.88 -13.10
C ASN A 153 -20.22 11.58 -11.92
N LYS A 154 -20.49 10.84 -10.83
CA LYS A 154 -21.16 11.38 -9.64
C LYS A 154 -20.29 12.47 -9.00
N PRO A 155 -20.86 13.62 -8.60
CA PRO A 155 -20.11 14.66 -7.90
C PRO A 155 -19.46 14.13 -6.61
N ILE A 156 -18.26 14.62 -6.31
CA ILE A 156 -17.56 14.32 -5.06
C ILE A 156 -17.29 15.62 -4.30
N ILE A 157 -17.47 15.57 -2.98
CA ILE A 157 -17.09 16.65 -2.06
C ILE A 157 -15.95 16.13 -1.21
N VAL A 158 -14.84 16.87 -1.16
CA VAL A 158 -13.65 16.49 -0.39
C VAL A 158 -13.24 17.68 0.49
N ASP A 159 -13.18 17.44 1.79
CA ASP A 159 -12.73 18.44 2.76
C ASP A 159 -11.24 18.22 3.05
N GLN A 160 -10.46 19.28 2.92
CA GLN A 160 -9.01 19.33 3.14
C GLN A 160 -8.26 18.09 2.61
N PRO A 161 -8.32 17.80 1.29
CA PRO A 161 -7.62 16.65 0.71
C PRO A 161 -6.09 16.68 0.91
N GLU A 162 -5.54 17.86 1.22
CA GLU A 162 -4.14 18.10 1.56
C GLU A 162 -3.76 17.84 3.02
N GLU A 163 -4.71 17.60 3.92
CA GLU A 163 -4.44 17.47 5.34
C GLU A 163 -3.47 16.32 5.60
N ASN A 164 -2.43 16.56 6.41
CA ASN A 164 -1.36 15.61 6.73
C ASN A 164 -0.42 15.23 5.56
N LEU A 165 -0.44 15.98 4.46
CA LEU A 165 0.54 15.86 3.38
C LEU A 165 1.51 17.04 3.36
N ASP A 166 2.76 16.76 3.00
CA ASP A 166 3.68 17.81 2.60
C ASP A 166 3.31 18.36 1.20
N SER A 167 3.71 19.60 0.93
CA SER A 167 3.38 20.29 -0.32
C SER A 167 3.94 19.60 -1.57
N GLN A 168 5.07 18.89 -1.45
CA GLN A 168 5.65 18.16 -2.57
C GLN A 168 4.81 16.93 -2.91
N THR A 169 4.31 16.21 -1.91
CA THR A 169 3.40 15.09 -2.09
C THR A 169 2.06 15.53 -2.69
N VAL A 170 1.48 16.63 -2.22
CA VAL A 170 0.28 17.24 -2.84
C VAL A 170 0.52 17.51 -4.31
N TYR A 171 1.62 18.19 -4.64
CA TYR A 171 1.94 18.59 -6.01
C TYR A 171 2.15 17.39 -6.94
N ARG A 172 2.91 16.39 -6.49
CA ARG A 172 3.28 15.23 -7.32
C ARG A 172 2.16 14.22 -7.48
N LEU A 173 1.36 14.00 -6.43
CA LEU A 173 0.36 12.94 -6.39
C LEU A 173 -1.05 13.49 -6.64
N LEU A 174 -1.50 14.42 -5.81
CA LEU A 174 -2.90 14.78 -5.77
C LEU A 174 -3.32 15.65 -6.97
N ILE A 175 -2.52 16.66 -7.34
CA ILE A 175 -2.84 17.61 -8.43
C ILE A 175 -3.06 16.91 -9.78
N PRO A 176 -2.15 16.04 -10.28
CA PRO A 176 -2.34 15.41 -11.60
C PRO A 176 -3.62 14.57 -11.67
N VAL A 177 -3.97 13.88 -10.58
CA VAL A 177 -5.17 13.06 -10.51
C VAL A 177 -6.43 13.92 -10.49
N ILE A 178 -6.45 14.99 -9.69
CA ILE A 178 -7.57 15.94 -9.70
C ILE A 178 -7.77 16.50 -11.10
N LYS A 179 -6.71 16.97 -11.76
CA LYS A 179 -6.77 17.54 -13.12
C LYS A 179 -7.32 16.56 -14.15
N ASP A 180 -7.04 15.28 -14.02
CA ASP A 180 -7.58 14.28 -14.92
C ASP A 180 -9.04 13.93 -14.61
N VAL A 181 -9.36 13.78 -13.33
CA VAL A 181 -10.69 13.34 -12.88
C VAL A 181 -11.72 14.44 -13.07
N LYS A 182 -11.36 15.71 -12.87
CA LYS A 182 -12.28 16.85 -13.06
C LYS A 182 -12.81 16.98 -14.49
N LYS A 183 -12.11 16.41 -15.49
CA LYS A 183 -12.56 16.37 -16.90
C LYS A 183 -13.83 15.55 -17.11
N ARG A 184 -14.11 14.60 -16.22
CA ARG A 184 -15.26 13.67 -16.34
C ARG A 184 -16.22 13.70 -15.15
N ARG A 185 -15.79 14.26 -14.02
CA ARG A 185 -16.51 14.26 -12.74
C ARG A 185 -16.44 15.64 -12.11
N GLN A 186 -17.55 16.14 -11.56
CA GLN A 186 -17.51 17.35 -10.74
C GLN A 186 -16.83 17.08 -9.39
N ILE A 187 -15.84 17.89 -9.05
CA ILE A 187 -15.11 17.82 -7.78
C ILE A 187 -15.31 19.15 -7.06
N ILE A 188 -15.81 19.09 -5.83
CA ILE A 188 -15.94 20.23 -4.92
C ILE A 188 -14.94 20.01 -3.79
N MET A 189 -13.99 20.92 -3.62
CA MET A 189 -12.97 20.81 -2.59
C MET A 189 -13.01 22.01 -1.66
N VAL A 190 -12.91 21.73 -0.36
CA VAL A 190 -12.66 22.74 0.66
C VAL A 190 -11.18 22.66 0.98
N THR A 191 -10.44 23.76 0.79
CA THR A 191 -8.98 23.76 0.92
C THR A 191 -8.49 25.11 1.41
N HIS A 192 -7.35 25.08 2.09
CA HIS A 192 -6.57 26.26 2.45
C HIS A 192 -5.25 26.32 1.68
N SER A 193 -5.03 25.39 0.74
CA SER A 193 -3.78 25.23 0.02
C SER A 193 -3.84 25.93 -1.34
N PRO A 194 -2.91 26.86 -1.65
CA PRO A 194 -2.81 27.44 -2.99
C PRO A 194 -2.48 26.38 -4.03
N ASN A 195 -1.79 25.30 -3.67
CA ASN A 195 -1.52 24.18 -4.57
C ASN A 195 -2.80 23.49 -5.05
N ILE A 196 -3.83 23.42 -4.21
CA ILE A 196 -5.12 22.84 -4.63
C ILE A 196 -5.99 23.88 -5.33
N ALA A 197 -6.11 25.09 -4.77
CA ALA A 197 -7.00 26.11 -5.31
C ALA A 197 -6.50 26.70 -6.65
N VAL A 198 -5.19 26.94 -6.77
CA VAL A 198 -4.57 27.60 -7.93
C VAL A 198 -4.00 26.57 -8.89
N VAL A 199 -3.13 25.68 -8.41
CA VAL A 199 -2.34 24.82 -9.30
C VAL A 199 -3.17 23.69 -9.91
N CYS A 200 -4.32 23.31 -9.32
CA CYS A 200 -5.29 22.40 -9.97
C CYS A 200 -6.13 23.08 -11.08
N ASP A 201 -5.92 24.37 -11.35
CA ASP A 201 -6.71 25.19 -12.28
C ASP A 201 -8.21 25.15 -11.94
N ALA A 202 -8.59 25.54 -10.71
CA ALA A 202 -9.99 25.51 -10.31
C ALA A 202 -10.85 26.41 -11.21
N GLU A 203 -11.89 25.84 -11.81
CA GLU A 203 -12.79 26.57 -12.72
C GLU A 203 -13.67 27.58 -11.98
N GLN A 204 -14.00 27.28 -10.73
CA GLN A 204 -14.77 28.17 -9.85
C GLN A 204 -14.18 28.13 -8.45
N VAL A 205 -13.90 29.31 -7.91
CA VAL A 205 -13.47 29.52 -6.53
C VAL A 205 -14.63 30.15 -5.76
N ILE A 206 -14.88 29.65 -4.55
CA ILE A 206 -15.84 30.23 -3.60
C ILE A 206 -15.04 30.66 -2.38
N HIS A 207 -14.85 31.97 -2.24
CA HIS A 207 -14.18 32.59 -1.10
C HIS A 207 -15.20 32.89 -0.01
N ALA A 208 -14.94 32.39 1.20
CA ALA A 208 -15.72 32.66 2.41
C ALA A 208 -14.98 33.66 3.30
N HIS A 209 -15.63 34.77 3.65
CA HIS A 209 -15.10 35.82 4.51
C HIS A 209 -16.01 36.05 5.71
N ILE A 210 -15.45 36.20 6.91
CA ILE A 210 -16.21 36.53 8.12
C ILE A 210 -16.06 38.03 8.41
N ASP A 211 -17.14 38.79 8.25
CA ASP A 211 -17.19 40.19 8.67
C ASP A 211 -17.44 40.28 10.18
N ARG A 212 -16.35 40.43 10.92
CA ARG A 212 -16.37 40.57 12.40
C ARG A 212 -17.05 41.85 12.86
N ALA A 213 -17.07 42.90 12.04
CA ALA A 213 -17.72 44.17 12.39
C ALA A 213 -19.24 44.08 12.19
N ALA A 214 -19.70 43.29 11.23
CA ALA A 214 -21.12 43.00 10.98
C ALA A 214 -21.60 41.74 11.73
N GLY A 215 -21.21 41.57 13.00
CA GLY A 215 -21.71 40.48 13.84
C GLY A 215 -21.27 39.08 13.42
N ASN A 216 -20.08 38.95 12.84
CA ASN A 216 -19.52 37.70 12.28
C ASN A 216 -20.35 37.14 11.10
N ALA A 217 -20.93 38.01 10.28
CA ALA A 217 -21.63 37.59 9.06
C ALA A 217 -20.65 36.88 8.11
N VAL A 218 -21.05 35.71 7.61
CA VAL A 218 -20.26 34.96 6.61
C VAL A 218 -20.72 35.36 5.21
N ILE A 219 -19.81 35.95 4.45
CA ILE A 219 -20.03 36.48 3.11
C ILE A 219 -19.30 35.58 2.12
N TYR A 220 -19.98 35.17 1.05
CA TYR A 220 -19.40 34.34 0.00
C TYR A 220 -19.25 35.15 -1.29
N THR A 221 -18.05 35.11 -1.87
CA THR A 221 -17.77 35.65 -3.19
C THR A 221 -17.32 34.53 -4.10
N MET A 222 -17.85 34.46 -5.31
CA MET A 222 -17.55 33.39 -6.26
C MET A 222 -17.12 33.94 -7.62
N GLY A 223 -16.24 33.21 -8.29
CA GLY A 223 -15.80 33.51 -9.65
C GLY A 223 -14.69 32.58 -10.11
N ALA A 224 -14.26 32.76 -11.36
CA ALA A 224 -13.13 32.03 -11.90
C ALA A 224 -11.80 32.60 -11.40
N ILE A 225 -10.72 31.83 -11.49
CA ILE A 225 -9.38 32.22 -11.00
C ILE A 225 -8.80 33.45 -11.73
N GLU A 226 -9.25 33.68 -12.96
CA GLU A 226 -8.85 34.81 -13.80
C GLU A 226 -9.59 36.11 -13.44
N SER A 227 -10.64 36.04 -12.61
CA SER A 227 -11.35 37.23 -12.14
C SER A 227 -10.41 38.07 -11.26
N PRO A 228 -10.23 39.38 -11.52
CA PRO A 228 -9.35 40.24 -10.74
C PRO A 228 -9.66 40.24 -9.24
N ASP A 229 -10.94 40.16 -8.88
CA ASP A 229 -11.38 40.14 -7.48
C ASP A 229 -11.02 38.81 -6.81
N ILE A 230 -11.28 37.68 -7.47
CA ILE A 230 -10.93 36.34 -6.97
C ILE A 230 -9.42 36.16 -6.89
N ASN A 231 -8.68 36.60 -7.91
CA ASN A 231 -7.22 36.53 -7.94
C ASN A 231 -6.62 37.28 -6.75
N ARG A 232 -7.15 38.46 -6.43
CA ARG A 232 -6.74 39.22 -5.24
C ARG A 232 -7.03 38.45 -3.95
N PHE A 233 -8.23 37.88 -3.80
CA PHE A 233 -8.55 37.07 -2.62
C PHE A 233 -7.65 35.86 -2.47
N LEU A 234 -7.31 35.17 -3.57
CA LEU A 234 -6.38 34.03 -3.53
C LEU A 234 -4.99 34.45 -3.04
N VAL A 235 -4.45 35.56 -3.54
CA VAL A 235 -3.14 36.07 -3.10
C VAL A 235 -3.18 36.54 -1.64
N ASP A 236 -4.24 37.25 -1.25
CA ASP A 236 -4.33 37.81 0.10
C ASP A 236 -4.56 36.72 1.16
N VAL A 237 -5.39 35.72 0.86
CA VAL A 237 -5.78 34.67 1.81
C VAL A 237 -4.80 33.49 1.80
N LEU A 238 -4.42 32.98 0.63
CA LEU A 238 -3.61 31.76 0.53
C LEU A 238 -2.11 32.05 0.54
N GLU A 239 -1.68 33.20 0.02
CA GLU A 239 -0.25 33.57 -0.09
C GLU A 239 0.19 34.64 0.91
N GLY A 240 -0.72 35.12 1.76
CA GLY A 240 -0.39 36.10 2.80
C GLY A 240 0.01 37.47 2.24
N THR A 241 -0.59 37.87 1.11
CA THR A 241 -0.39 39.13 0.34
C THR A 241 0.80 39.14 -0.65
N ARG A 242 0.66 39.95 -1.70
CA ARG A 242 1.68 40.09 -2.77
C ARG A 242 3.07 40.49 -2.25
N PRO A 243 3.23 41.48 -1.33
CA PRO A 243 4.54 41.83 -0.81
C PRO A 243 5.23 40.69 -0.04
N ALA A 244 4.45 39.87 0.68
CA ALA A 244 5.00 38.73 1.41
C ALA A 244 5.46 37.61 0.47
N PHE A 245 4.74 37.41 -0.64
CA PHE A 245 5.14 36.49 -1.71
C PHE A 245 6.44 36.95 -2.37
N ASP A 246 6.51 38.20 -2.84
CA ASP A 246 7.69 38.74 -3.54
C ASP A 246 8.95 38.73 -2.63
N ASN A 247 8.78 38.99 -1.33
CA ASN A 247 9.88 38.90 -0.35
C ASN A 247 10.39 37.47 -0.14
N ARG A 248 9.50 36.47 -0.19
CA ARG A 248 9.90 35.05 -0.12
C ARG A 248 10.65 34.64 -1.38
N ASP A 249 10.12 35.01 -2.55
CA ASP A 249 10.73 34.70 -3.85
C ASP A 249 12.16 35.24 -3.95
N ALA A 250 12.36 36.50 -3.57
CA ALA A 250 13.67 37.16 -3.55
C ALA A 250 14.73 36.46 -2.67
N LYS A 251 14.33 35.61 -1.71
CA LYS A 251 15.24 34.89 -0.80
C LYS A 251 15.65 33.50 -1.29
N TYR A 252 14.90 32.87 -2.19
CA TYR A 252 15.19 31.49 -2.62
C TYR A 252 16.26 31.43 -3.70
N PHE A 253 16.21 32.36 -4.65
CA PHE A 253 17.19 32.47 -5.74
C PHE A 253 17.52 33.94 -5.97
N SER A 254 18.27 34.55 -5.05
CA SER A 254 18.93 35.81 -5.35
C SER A 254 20.02 35.56 -6.39
N ALA A 255 19.78 35.97 -7.64
CA ALA A 255 20.82 36.19 -8.63
C ALA A 255 21.57 37.49 -8.31
#